data_AF-A0A3D2SHF2-F1
#
_entry.id   AF-A0A3D2SHF2-F1
#
_cell.length_a   1.000
_cell.length_b   1.000
_cell.length_c   1.000
_cell.angle_alpha   90.00
_cell.angle_beta   90.00
_cell.angle_gamma   90.00
#
_symmetry.space_group_name_H-M   'P 1'
#
loop_
_entity.id
_entity.type
_entity.pdbx_description
1 polymer ?
#
loop_
_entity_poly.entity_id
_entity_poly.type
_entity_poly.pdbx_seq_one_letter_code
_entity_poly.pdbx_strand_id
1 'polypeptide(L)'
;MNLLLIGVLLALIAIAYQIGLSKSRSLAGKGNNSALLHSRPGYYGALVALWCGIPAFLILIVWNLVEPNILKHVVLDQVPAATLAGMDQASIEVLMNRVKAIASGFGVTDQPAAYELAAAAQLAKVQTIGSYAKLAVVLCAAIVGLLIAKKRVAENFRARNKVEKIINITLALCSGVAILTTLGIVMSMFSEALRFFSFVSPLDFFFGTEWNPGFSTSGSAEGSYGLLPLLWGTLMVSGIALLVSVPIGLMIAIYLAEYASPTLRSWAKPAIEILAGIPTIVYGVFALMIIGPFFKMAGELVGININATSALT
;
A
#
# COMPACT_ATOMS: atom_id res chain seq x y z
N MET A 1 7.57 6.50 17.96
CA MET A 1 7.94 5.28 18.71
C MET A 1 7.92 4.02 17.83
N ASN A 2 6.86 3.74 17.05
CA ASN A 2 6.78 2.52 16.24
C ASN A 2 7.92 2.33 15.24
N LEU A 3 8.35 3.39 14.53
CA LEU A 3 9.50 3.33 13.62
C LEU A 3 10.81 2.96 14.32
N LEU A 4 11.05 3.50 15.52
CA LEU A 4 12.20 3.16 16.35
C LEU A 4 12.14 1.69 16.77
N LEU A 5 10.97 1.22 17.22
CA LEU A 5 10.77 -0.19 17.60
C LEU A 5 11.05 -1.13 16.43
N ILE A 6 10.56 -0.80 15.23
CA ILE A 6 10.84 -1.56 14.00
C ILE A 6 12.34 -1.56 13.70
N GLY A 7 13.01 -0.40 13.78
CA GLY A 7 14.46 -0.29 13.59
C GLY A 7 15.25 -1.15 14.57
N VAL A 8 14.90 -1.12 15.86
CA VAL A 8 15.52 -1.96 16.91
C VAL A 8 15.25 -3.45 16.65
N LEU A 9 14.04 -3.81 16.23
CA LEU A 9 13.69 -5.20 15.94
C LEU A 9 14.48 -5.72 14.73
N LEU A 10 14.63 -4.93 13.68
CA LEU A 10 15.47 -5.28 12.52
C LEU A 10 16.94 -5.44 12.92
N ALA A 11 17.46 -4.56 13.77
CA ALA A 11 18.81 -4.71 14.31
C ALA A 11 18.96 -6.00 15.12
N LEU A 12 17.99 -6.34 15.98
CA LEU A 12 17.99 -7.60 16.74
C LEU A 12 17.91 -8.83 15.84
N ILE A 13 17.16 -8.79 14.75
CA ILE A 13 17.08 -9.88 13.76
C ILE A 13 18.43 -10.05 13.05
N ALA A 14 19.10 -8.96 12.68
CA ALA A 14 20.44 -9.00 12.08
C ALA A 14 21.48 -9.58 13.06
N ILE A 15 21.43 -9.16 14.34
CA ILE A 15 22.28 -9.72 15.40
C ILE A 15 21.98 -11.22 15.61
N ALA A 16 20.70 -11.60 15.64
CA ALA A 16 20.26 -12.99 15.77
C ALA A 16 20.79 -13.86 14.63
N TYR A 17 20.74 -13.36 13.39
CA TYR A 17 21.33 -14.01 12.23
C TYR A 17 22.83 -14.24 12.40
N GLN A 18 23.56 -13.20 12.79
CA GLN A 18 25.01 -13.27 12.96
C GLN A 18 25.42 -14.23 14.09
N ILE A 19 24.66 -14.27 15.19
CA ILE A 19 24.87 -15.22 16.30
C ILE A 19 24.67 -16.67 15.81
N GLY A 20 23.60 -16.94 15.05
CA GLY A 20 23.35 -18.28 14.49
C GLY A 20 24.42 -18.71 13.48
N LEU A 21 24.90 -17.76 12.67
CA LEU A 21 25.98 -17.99 11.70
C LEU A 21 27.32 -18.25 12.40
N SER A 22 27.66 -17.46 13.41
CA SER A 22 28.90 -17.60 14.19
C SER A 22 28.94 -18.95 14.92
N LYS A 23 27.84 -19.31 15.61
CA LYS A 23 27.75 -20.59 16.34
C LYS A 23 27.82 -21.80 15.39
N SER A 24 27.17 -21.73 14.24
CA SER A 24 27.25 -22.85 13.27
C SER A 24 28.65 -22.98 12.66
N ARG A 25 29.33 -21.87 12.37
CA ARG A 25 30.74 -21.90 11.91
C ARG A 25 31.68 -22.46 12.97
N SER A 26 31.50 -22.14 14.25
CA SER A 26 32.33 -22.71 15.32
C SER A 26 32.11 -24.22 15.47
N LEU A 27 30.89 -24.71 15.24
CA LEU A 27 30.57 -26.15 15.25
C LEU A 27 31.14 -26.90 14.04
N ALA A 28 31.32 -26.24 12.90
CA ALA A 28 31.92 -26.86 11.70
C ALA A 28 33.45 -27.09 11.82
N GLY A 29 34.08 -26.68 12.93
CA GLY A 29 35.52 -26.85 13.17
C GLY A 29 36.42 -25.87 12.40
N LYS A 30 37.73 -25.93 12.69
CA LYS A 30 38.75 -25.13 11.97
C LYS A 30 38.85 -25.64 10.52
N GLY A 31 38.76 -24.73 9.55
CA GLY A 31 38.83 -25.04 8.12
C GLY A 31 37.53 -24.88 7.33
N ASN A 32 36.44 -24.38 7.95
CA ASN A 32 35.15 -24.15 7.29
C ASN A 32 34.56 -25.44 6.67
N ASN A 33 34.90 -26.60 7.26
CA ASN A 33 34.58 -27.90 6.70
C ASN A 33 33.12 -28.26 7.00
N SER A 34 32.23 -27.68 6.20
CA SER A 34 30.76 -27.78 6.37
C SER A 34 30.19 -29.20 6.28
N ALA A 35 31.00 -30.20 5.95
CA ALA A 35 30.63 -31.61 5.84
C ALA A 35 30.15 -32.23 7.16
N LEU A 36 30.53 -31.66 8.31
CA LEU A 36 30.10 -32.13 9.63
C LEU A 36 28.68 -31.66 10.01
N LEU A 37 28.15 -30.63 9.35
CA LEU A 37 26.82 -30.11 9.63
C LEU A 37 25.81 -30.62 8.60
N HIS A 38 24.61 -30.98 9.04
CA HIS A 38 23.53 -31.35 8.12
C HIS A 38 23.10 -30.19 7.19
N SER A 39 23.24 -28.94 7.62
CA SER A 39 22.80 -27.75 6.87
C SER A 39 23.92 -26.72 6.75
N ARG A 40 23.88 -25.90 5.68
CA ARG A 40 24.85 -24.80 5.53
C ARG A 40 24.70 -23.78 6.68
N PRO A 41 25.80 -23.18 7.19
CA PRO A 41 25.78 -22.19 8.27
C PRO A 41 24.74 -21.07 8.11
N GLY A 42 24.51 -20.61 6.88
CA GLY A 42 23.50 -19.58 6.59
C GLY A 42 22.07 -19.96 7.00
N TYR A 43 21.68 -21.25 6.91
CA TYR A 43 20.35 -21.69 7.34
C TYR A 43 20.18 -21.67 8.86
N TYR A 44 21.25 -21.89 9.62
CA TYR A 44 21.21 -21.74 11.08
C TYR A 44 21.09 -20.27 11.49
N GLY A 45 21.80 -19.37 10.80
CA GLY A 45 21.60 -17.93 10.96
C GLY A 45 20.15 -17.52 10.68
N ALA A 46 19.62 -17.92 9.51
CA ALA A 46 18.24 -17.63 9.12
C ALA A 46 17.22 -18.19 10.10
N LEU A 47 17.41 -19.40 10.62
CA LEU A 47 16.53 -20.00 11.62
C LEU A 47 16.47 -19.15 12.90
N VAL A 48 17.62 -18.74 13.44
CA VAL A 48 17.69 -17.93 14.67
C VAL A 48 17.07 -16.55 14.44
N ALA A 49 17.31 -15.95 13.27
CA ALA A 49 16.68 -14.70 12.84
C ALA A 49 15.15 -14.82 12.75
N LEU A 50 14.63 -15.89 12.16
CA LEU A 50 13.18 -16.12 12.01
C LEU A 50 12.51 -16.35 13.38
N TRP A 51 13.13 -17.10 14.28
CA TRP A 51 12.60 -17.31 15.64
C TRP A 51 12.68 -16.07 16.52
N CYS A 52 13.65 -15.18 16.29
CA CYS A 52 13.71 -13.86 16.92
C CYS A 52 12.62 -12.94 16.35
N GLY A 53 12.49 -12.87 15.03
CA GLY A 53 11.60 -11.93 14.34
C GLY A 53 10.13 -12.31 14.37
N ILE A 54 9.75 -13.53 13.97
CA ILE A 54 8.35 -13.90 13.73
C ILE A 54 7.48 -13.71 14.98
N PRO A 55 7.81 -14.24 16.17
CA PRO A 55 6.98 -14.07 17.35
C PRO A 55 6.84 -12.59 17.77
N ALA A 56 7.94 -11.83 17.69
CA ALA A 56 7.95 -10.41 18.01
C ALA A 56 7.10 -9.59 17.03
N PHE A 57 7.18 -9.89 15.74
CA PHE A 57 6.32 -9.28 14.71
C PHE A 57 4.85 -9.64 14.89
N LEU A 58 4.52 -10.90 15.23
CA LEU A 58 3.14 -11.32 15.50
C LEU A 58 2.54 -10.56 16.68
N ILE A 59 3.29 -10.43 17.78
CA ILE A 59 2.86 -9.63 18.93
C ILE A 59 2.65 -8.17 18.53
N LEU A 60 3.57 -7.61 17.75
CA LEU A 60 3.45 -6.23 17.27
C LEU A 60 2.20 -6.03 16.41
N ILE A 61 1.89 -6.97 15.51
CA ILE A 61 0.67 -6.93 14.69
C ILE A 61 -0.57 -6.98 15.60
N VAL A 62 -0.65 -7.95 16.51
CA VAL A 62 -1.78 -8.09 17.44
C VAL A 62 -1.94 -6.83 18.29
N TRP A 63 -0.84 -6.27 18.79
CA TRP A 63 -0.88 -5.03 19.56
C TRP A 63 -1.46 -3.86 18.77
N ASN A 64 -1.03 -3.67 17.51
CA ASN A 64 -1.55 -2.58 16.67
C ASN A 64 -3.03 -2.76 16.27
N LEU A 65 -3.54 -4.00 16.25
CA LEU A 65 -4.96 -4.27 16.03
C LEU A 65 -5.82 -4.01 17.28
N VAL A 66 -5.28 -4.29 18.46
CA VAL A 66 -6.02 -4.21 19.73
C VAL A 66 -5.93 -2.83 20.39
N GLU A 67 -4.78 -2.17 20.31
CA GLU A 67 -4.50 -0.87 20.94
C GLU A 67 -5.54 0.21 20.59
N PRO A 68 -5.94 0.43 19.32
CA PRO A 68 -6.92 1.47 18.98
C PRO A 68 -8.28 1.27 19.66
N ASN A 69 -8.73 0.01 19.79
CA ASN A 69 -10.00 -0.32 20.42
C ASN A 69 -9.96 -0.06 21.93
N ILE A 70 -8.87 -0.45 22.59
CA ILE A 70 -8.67 -0.18 24.03
C ILE A 70 -8.67 1.34 24.27
N LEU A 71 -7.91 2.09 23.47
CA LEU A 71 -7.83 3.54 23.62
C LEU A 71 -9.19 4.22 23.39
N LYS A 72 -10.01 3.72 22.47
CA LYS A 72 -11.38 4.19 22.27
C LYS A 72 -12.23 4.00 23.53
N HIS A 73 -12.21 2.81 24.13
CA HIS A 73 -12.96 2.54 25.36
C HIS A 73 -12.49 3.43 26.52
N VAL A 74 -11.18 3.61 26.69
CA VAL A 74 -10.61 4.49 27.72
C VAL A 74 -11.11 5.93 27.60
N VAL A 75 -11.28 6.44 26.38
CA VAL A 75 -11.82 7.79 26.15
C VAL A 75 -13.31 7.83 26.43
N LEU A 76 -14.08 6.86 25.91
CA LEU A 76 -15.53 6.83 26.07
C LEU A 76 -15.97 6.71 27.54
N ASP A 77 -15.19 6.01 28.37
CA ASP A 77 -15.44 5.90 29.82
C ASP A 77 -15.36 7.25 30.56
N GLN A 78 -14.67 8.24 29.98
CA GLN A 78 -14.55 9.59 30.54
C GLN A 78 -15.63 10.56 30.04
N VAL A 79 -16.42 10.14 29.05
CA VAL A 79 -17.45 10.98 28.44
C VAL A 79 -18.79 10.72 29.15
N PRO A 80 -19.52 11.77 29.59
CA PRO A 80 -20.83 11.59 30.22
C PRO A 80 -21.81 10.78 29.36
N ALA A 81 -22.57 9.87 29.97
CA ALA A 81 -23.53 9.02 29.25
C ALA A 81 -24.59 9.82 28.48
N ALA A 82 -24.95 11.02 28.98
CA ALA A 82 -25.90 11.91 28.33
C ALA A 82 -25.40 12.48 27.00
N THR A 83 -24.10 12.74 26.84
CA THR A 83 -23.52 13.20 25.58
C THR A 83 -23.30 12.06 24.59
N LEU A 84 -23.00 10.85 25.09
CA LEU A 84 -22.84 9.66 24.25
C LEU A 84 -24.14 9.18 23.60
N ALA A 85 -25.28 9.31 24.30
CA ALA A 85 -26.58 8.83 23.80
C ALA A 85 -27.07 9.55 22.53
N GLY A 86 -26.56 10.76 22.26
CA GLY A 86 -26.93 11.56 21.09
C GLY A 86 -25.92 11.50 19.93
N MET A 87 -24.81 10.75 20.07
CA MET A 87 -23.73 10.72 19.09
C MET A 87 -23.86 9.56 18.10
N ASP A 88 -23.73 9.87 16.82
CA ASP A 88 -23.52 8.87 15.77
C ASP A 88 -22.04 8.46 15.67
N GLN A 89 -21.72 7.47 14.82
CA GLN A 89 -20.34 6.98 14.69
C GLN A 89 -19.36 8.05 14.21
N ALA A 90 -19.82 8.96 13.33
CA ALA A 90 -18.99 10.06 12.83
C ALA A 90 -18.66 11.05 13.97
N SER A 91 -19.63 11.40 14.80
CA SER A 91 -19.42 12.28 15.95
C SER A 91 -18.44 11.67 16.97
N ILE A 92 -18.50 10.36 17.19
CA ILE A 92 -17.55 9.66 18.06
C ILE A 92 -16.13 9.74 17.49
N GLU A 93 -15.96 9.60 16.18
CA GLU A 93 -14.65 9.70 15.53
C GLU A 93 -14.07 11.13 15.62
N VAL A 94 -14.92 12.15 15.44
CA VAL A 94 -14.52 13.55 15.64
C VAL A 94 -14.07 13.80 17.07
N LEU A 95 -14.83 13.31 18.06
CA LEU A 95 -14.45 13.41 19.48
C LEU A 95 -13.11 12.72 19.75
N MET A 96 -12.91 11.50 19.22
CA MET A 96 -11.65 10.77 19.36
C MET A 96 -10.47 11.56 18.77
N ASN A 97 -10.65 12.22 17.63
CA ASN A 97 -9.61 13.03 17.00
C ASN A 97 -9.32 14.30 17.81
N ARG A 98 -10.35 14.96 18.36
CA ARG A 98 -10.19 16.11 19.27
C ARG A 98 -9.42 15.73 20.54
N VAL A 99 -9.82 14.66 21.20
CA VAL A 99 -9.15 14.18 22.43
C VAL A 99 -7.70 13.79 22.15
N LYS A 100 -7.39 13.17 21.00
CA LYS A 100 -6.02 12.89 20.56
C LYS A 100 -5.21 14.17 20.31
N ALA A 101 -5.82 15.21 19.71
CA ALA A 101 -5.15 16.50 19.46
C ALA A 101 -4.80 17.21 20.78
N ILE A 102 -5.70 17.17 21.76
CA ILE A 102 -5.45 17.70 23.11
C ILE A 102 -4.36 16.86 23.81
N ALA A 103 -4.45 15.53 23.78
CA ALA A 103 -3.50 14.63 24.43
C ALA A 103 -2.07 14.74 23.87
N SER A 104 -1.94 15.11 22.58
CA SER A 104 -0.65 15.32 21.91
C SER A 104 -0.08 16.72 22.10
N GLY A 105 -0.81 17.63 22.76
CA GLY A 105 -0.36 19.00 23.04
C GLY A 105 -0.61 20.01 21.91
N PHE A 106 -1.22 19.60 20.80
CA PHE A 106 -1.63 20.51 19.73
C PHE A 106 -2.86 21.35 20.09
N GLY A 107 -3.69 20.84 21.01
CA GLY A 107 -4.89 21.53 21.47
C GLY A 107 -6.03 21.54 20.45
N VAL A 108 -7.05 22.35 20.72
CA VAL A 108 -8.22 22.57 19.87
C VAL A 108 -8.45 24.07 19.71
N THR A 109 -9.10 24.48 18.62
CA THR A 109 -9.33 25.89 18.27
C THR A 109 -10.35 26.57 19.18
N ASP A 110 -11.27 25.81 19.75
CA ASP A 110 -12.31 26.23 20.68
C ASP A 110 -11.94 25.85 22.13
N GLN A 111 -12.70 26.34 23.12
CA GLN A 111 -12.44 25.96 24.51
C GLN A 111 -12.81 24.48 24.74
N PRO A 112 -11.84 23.62 25.12
CA PRO A 112 -12.08 22.21 25.32
C PRO A 112 -12.99 21.99 26.53
N ALA A 113 -13.93 21.07 26.42
CA ALA A 113 -14.80 20.73 27.53
C ALA A 113 -14.01 20.02 28.64
N ALA A 114 -14.49 20.12 29.89
CA ALA A 114 -13.79 19.52 31.04
C ALA A 114 -13.61 17.99 30.92
N TYR A 115 -14.59 17.30 30.32
CA TYR A 115 -14.48 15.86 30.05
C TYR A 115 -13.48 15.55 28.93
N GLU A 116 -13.30 16.45 27.94
CA GLU A 116 -12.29 16.28 26.88
C GLU A 116 -10.87 16.38 27.46
N LEU A 117 -10.65 17.29 28.41
CA LEU A 117 -9.38 17.43 29.13
C LEU A 117 -9.07 16.20 30.00
N ALA A 118 -10.07 15.71 30.76
CA ALA A 118 -9.92 14.51 31.57
C ALA A 118 -9.64 13.27 30.70
N ALA A 119 -10.40 13.12 29.60
CA ALA A 119 -10.20 12.05 28.62
C ALA A 119 -8.82 12.14 27.96
N ALA A 120 -8.35 13.34 27.62
CA ALA A 120 -7.04 13.54 26.99
C ALA A 120 -5.89 13.20 27.96
N ALA A 121 -5.99 13.60 29.23
CA ALA A 121 -4.99 13.26 30.24
C ALA A 121 -4.91 11.74 30.48
N GLN A 122 -6.06 11.08 30.57
CA GLN A 122 -6.12 9.63 30.75
C GLN A 122 -5.63 8.88 29.50
N LEU A 123 -6.01 9.36 28.31
CA LEU A 123 -5.54 8.82 27.04
C LEU A 123 -4.02 8.93 26.93
N ALA A 124 -3.44 10.10 27.22
CA ALA A 124 -1.99 10.32 27.19
C ALA A 124 -1.26 9.34 28.11
N LYS A 125 -1.74 9.18 29.35
CA LYS A 125 -1.17 8.24 30.33
C LYS A 125 -1.21 6.80 29.80
N VAL A 126 -2.36 6.34 29.31
CA VAL A 126 -2.51 4.97 28.80
C VAL A 126 -1.68 4.76 27.53
N GLN A 127 -1.58 5.75 26.63
CA GLN A 127 -0.74 5.68 25.45
C GLN A 127 0.75 5.60 25.79
N THR A 128 1.22 6.36 26.79
CA THR A 128 2.61 6.29 27.27
C THR A 128 2.90 4.90 27.84
N ILE A 129 2.07 4.42 28.76
CA ILE A 129 2.23 3.08 29.37
C ILE A 129 2.16 1.99 28.28
N GLY A 130 1.18 2.06 27.40
CA GLY A 130 0.98 1.13 26.29
C GLY A 130 2.18 1.10 25.34
N SER A 131 2.79 2.26 25.06
CA SER A 131 3.98 2.35 24.20
C SER A 131 5.20 1.67 24.82
N TYR A 132 5.46 1.88 26.12
CA TYR A 132 6.56 1.21 26.82
C TYR A 132 6.30 -0.28 27.02
N ALA A 133 5.06 -0.67 27.35
CA ALA A 133 4.66 -2.06 27.47
C ALA A 133 4.81 -2.80 26.14
N LYS A 134 4.34 -2.21 25.03
CA LYS A 134 4.54 -2.73 23.67
C LYS A 134 6.02 -2.98 23.38
N LEU A 135 6.88 -1.99 23.66
CA LEU A 135 8.31 -2.11 23.45
C LEU A 135 8.89 -3.26 24.29
N ALA A 136 8.59 -3.30 25.59
CA ALA A 136 9.09 -4.34 26.49
C ALA A 136 8.66 -5.75 26.05
N VAL A 137 7.37 -5.95 25.77
CA VAL A 137 6.84 -7.27 25.37
C VAL A 137 7.42 -7.74 24.04
N VAL A 138 7.52 -6.85 23.04
CA VAL A 138 8.09 -7.19 21.72
C VAL A 138 9.57 -7.54 21.84
N LEU A 139 10.36 -6.77 22.59
CA LEU A 139 11.79 -7.06 22.79
C LEU A 139 12.00 -8.34 23.61
N CYS A 140 11.23 -8.56 24.66
CA CYS A 140 11.29 -9.80 25.45
C CYS A 140 10.98 -11.01 24.57
N ALA A 141 9.94 -10.94 23.74
CA ALA A 141 9.60 -12.02 22.82
C ALA A 141 10.73 -12.29 21.80
N ALA A 142 11.34 -11.22 21.25
CA ALA A 142 12.47 -11.33 20.34
C ALA A 142 13.68 -12.01 20.99
N ILE A 143 14.04 -11.58 22.21
CA ILE A 143 15.17 -12.14 22.98
C ILE A 143 14.89 -13.60 23.35
N VAL A 144 13.69 -13.92 23.83
CA VAL A 144 13.30 -15.30 24.16
C VAL A 144 13.38 -16.18 22.91
N GLY A 145 12.85 -15.72 21.78
CA GLY A 145 12.93 -16.40 20.48
C GLY A 145 14.38 -16.67 20.06
N LEU A 146 15.25 -15.67 20.17
CA LEU A 146 16.68 -15.78 19.90
C LEU A 146 17.34 -16.82 20.82
N LEU A 147 17.11 -16.76 22.13
CA LEU A 147 17.72 -17.67 23.10
C LEU A 147 17.29 -19.13 22.89
N ILE A 148 16.00 -19.36 22.62
CA ILE A 148 15.47 -20.70 22.30
C ILE A 148 16.09 -21.24 21.02
N ALA A 149 16.13 -20.45 19.95
CA ALA A 149 16.69 -20.88 18.69
C ALA A 149 18.20 -21.12 18.76
N LYS A 150 18.93 -20.26 19.48
CA LYS A 150 20.37 -20.44 19.73
C LYS A 150 20.64 -21.76 20.45
N LYS A 151 19.83 -22.15 21.44
CA LYS A 151 19.97 -23.44 22.13
C LYS A 151 19.72 -24.64 21.21
N ARG A 152 18.85 -24.50 20.19
CA ARG A 152 18.52 -25.57 19.23
C ARG A 152 19.55 -25.75 18.10
N VAL A 153 20.50 -24.83 17.92
CA VAL A 153 21.60 -25.00 16.96
C VAL A 153 22.53 -26.12 17.43
N ALA A 154 22.46 -27.25 16.72
CA ALA A 154 23.26 -28.47 16.92
C ALA A 154 23.61 -29.09 15.55
N GLU A 155 24.62 -29.97 15.51
CA GLU A 155 25.20 -30.52 14.27
C GLU A 155 24.18 -31.31 13.42
N ASN A 156 23.33 -32.09 14.08
CA ASN A 156 22.31 -32.94 13.45
C ASN A 156 20.98 -32.22 13.18
N PHE A 157 20.89 -30.92 13.48
CA PHE A 157 19.62 -30.19 13.35
C PHE A 157 19.35 -29.81 11.89
N ARG A 158 18.19 -30.22 11.36
CA ARG A 158 17.78 -29.95 9.96
C ARG A 158 17.27 -28.50 9.78
N ALA A 159 18.15 -27.52 9.94
CA ALA A 159 17.80 -26.09 9.84
C ALA A 159 17.20 -25.72 8.49
N ARG A 160 17.75 -26.25 7.39
CA ARG A 160 17.26 -26.00 6.03
C ARG A 160 15.76 -26.29 5.87
N ASN A 161 15.32 -27.50 6.21
CA ASN A 161 13.91 -27.91 6.06
C ASN A 161 12.96 -27.04 6.89
N LYS A 162 13.38 -26.56 8.07
CA LYS A 162 12.55 -25.68 8.91
C LYS A 162 12.45 -24.28 8.30
N VAL A 163 13.55 -23.72 7.81
CA VAL A 163 13.57 -22.41 7.15
C VAL A 163 12.78 -22.45 5.84
N GLU A 164 13.00 -23.45 4.99
CA GLU A 164 12.23 -23.64 3.74
C GLU A 164 10.73 -23.81 4.03
N LYS A 165 10.35 -24.56 5.06
CA LYS A 165 8.94 -24.68 5.46
C LYS A 165 8.34 -23.33 5.87
N ILE A 166 9.07 -22.51 6.63
CA ILE A 166 8.61 -21.17 7.00
C ILE A 166 8.44 -20.29 5.76
N ILE A 167 9.44 -20.26 4.87
CA ILE A 167 9.40 -19.47 3.63
C ILE A 167 8.20 -19.90 2.77
N ASN A 168 8.02 -21.21 2.55
CA ASN A 168 6.91 -21.73 1.75
C ASN A 168 5.54 -21.39 2.36
N ILE A 169 5.39 -21.46 3.69
CA ILE A 169 4.16 -21.04 4.37
C ILE A 169 3.93 -19.53 4.18
N THR A 170 4.95 -18.70 4.37
CA THR A 170 4.83 -17.24 4.16
C THR A 170 4.45 -16.91 2.73
N LEU A 171 5.09 -17.53 1.73
CA LEU A 171 4.76 -17.34 0.32
C LEU A 171 3.33 -17.81 0.01
N ALA A 172 2.90 -18.94 0.57
CA ALA A 172 1.53 -19.44 0.41
C ALA A 172 0.50 -18.48 1.04
N LEU A 173 0.78 -17.92 2.23
CA LEU A 173 -0.07 -16.92 2.87
C LEU A 173 -0.14 -15.62 2.05
N CYS A 174 1.00 -15.10 1.59
CA CYS A 174 1.04 -13.91 0.74
C CYS A 174 0.26 -14.10 -0.56
N SER A 175 0.44 -15.25 -1.23
CA SER A 175 -0.33 -15.61 -2.42
C SER A 175 -1.82 -15.73 -2.11
N GLY A 176 -2.18 -16.36 -0.99
CA GLY A 176 -3.56 -16.46 -0.51
C GLY A 176 -4.22 -15.09 -0.31
N VAL A 177 -3.52 -14.15 0.35
CA VAL A 177 -4.00 -12.77 0.53
C VAL A 177 -4.19 -12.08 -0.83
N ALA A 178 -3.25 -12.23 -1.76
CA ALA A 178 -3.37 -11.64 -3.09
C ALA A 178 -4.58 -12.20 -3.86
N ILE A 179 -4.77 -13.53 -3.85
CA ILE A 179 -5.92 -14.17 -4.50
C ILE A 179 -7.23 -13.72 -3.86
N LEU A 180 -7.32 -13.73 -2.52
CA LEU A 180 -8.52 -13.29 -1.79
C LEU A 180 -8.83 -11.82 -2.04
N THR A 181 -7.81 -10.96 -2.13
CA THR A 181 -7.99 -9.54 -2.45
C THR A 181 -8.52 -9.37 -3.87
N THR A 182 -7.95 -10.07 -4.85
CA THR A 182 -8.45 -10.04 -6.24
C THR A 182 -9.89 -10.54 -6.32
N LEU A 183 -10.21 -11.65 -5.66
CA LEU A 183 -11.58 -12.15 -5.57
C LEU A 183 -12.50 -11.15 -4.89
N GLY A 184 -12.06 -10.51 -3.82
CA GLY A 184 -12.81 -9.47 -3.12
C GLY A 184 -13.11 -8.27 -4.02
N ILE A 185 -12.12 -7.80 -4.78
CA ILE A 185 -12.30 -6.72 -5.76
C ILE A 185 -13.29 -7.13 -6.84
N VAL A 186 -13.14 -8.33 -7.42
CA VAL A 186 -14.05 -8.83 -8.46
C VAL A 186 -15.47 -8.96 -7.93
N MET A 187 -15.67 -9.57 -6.76
CA MET A 187 -16.98 -9.72 -6.15
C MET A 187 -17.61 -8.37 -5.78
N SER A 188 -16.81 -7.43 -5.28
CA SER A 188 -17.26 -6.06 -4.99
C SER A 188 -17.69 -5.33 -6.26
N MET A 189 -16.88 -5.37 -7.31
CA MET A 189 -17.19 -4.76 -8.60
C MET A 189 -18.42 -5.40 -9.25
N PHE A 190 -18.54 -6.72 -9.16
CA PHE A 190 -19.68 -7.46 -9.71
C PHE A 190 -20.98 -7.15 -8.96
N SER A 191 -20.95 -7.10 -7.63
CA SER A 191 -22.12 -6.71 -6.83
C SER A 191 -22.58 -5.28 -7.15
N GLU A 192 -21.64 -4.34 -7.29
CA GLU A 192 -21.97 -2.96 -7.63
C GLU A 192 -22.52 -2.85 -9.06
N ALA A 193 -21.98 -3.63 -10.01
CA ALA A 193 -22.51 -3.72 -11.36
C ALA A 193 -23.94 -4.29 -11.41
N LEU A 194 -24.24 -5.34 -10.63
CA LEU A 194 -25.61 -5.85 -10.52
C LEU A 194 -26.58 -4.81 -9.92
N ARG A 195 -26.13 -4.08 -8.90
CA ARG A 195 -26.92 -2.98 -8.31
C ARG A 195 -27.17 -1.87 -9.32
N PHE A 196 -26.18 -1.51 -10.13
CA PHE A 196 -26.33 -0.55 -11.21
C PHE A 196 -27.44 -0.95 -12.19
N PHE A 197 -27.48 -2.23 -12.61
CA PHE A 197 -28.54 -2.74 -13.50
C PHE A 197 -29.93 -2.86 -12.86
N SER A 198 -30.07 -2.61 -11.55
CA SER A 198 -31.40 -2.49 -10.92
C SER A 198 -32.07 -1.13 -11.19
N PHE A 199 -31.30 -0.11 -11.57
CA PHE A 199 -31.80 1.22 -11.90
C PHE A 199 -31.58 1.60 -13.38
N VAL A 200 -30.69 0.91 -14.09
CA VAL A 200 -30.41 1.12 -15.51
C VAL A 200 -30.67 -0.18 -16.29
N SER A 201 -31.46 -0.12 -17.35
CA SER A 201 -31.70 -1.28 -18.22
C SER A 201 -30.39 -1.73 -18.89
N PRO A 202 -30.06 -3.04 -18.88
CA PRO A 202 -28.92 -3.56 -19.63
C PRO A 202 -28.96 -3.22 -21.13
N LEU A 203 -30.14 -3.17 -21.75
CA LEU A 203 -30.27 -2.81 -23.17
C LEU A 203 -29.87 -1.35 -23.41
N ASP A 204 -30.34 -0.44 -22.56
CA ASP A 204 -30.01 0.99 -22.65
C ASP A 204 -28.55 1.25 -22.34
N PHE A 205 -27.94 0.45 -21.45
CA PHE A 205 -26.50 0.49 -21.20
C PHE A 205 -25.69 0.01 -22.41
N PHE A 206 -25.94 -1.20 -22.93
CA PHE A 206 -25.09 -1.78 -23.98
C PHE A 206 -25.32 -1.16 -25.37
N PHE A 207 -26.55 -0.74 -25.68
CA PHE A 207 -26.93 -0.20 -26.99
C PHE A 207 -27.25 1.29 -26.97
N GLY A 208 -27.21 1.95 -25.82
CA GLY A 208 -27.38 3.39 -25.72
C GLY A 208 -26.28 4.14 -26.45
N THR A 209 -26.69 5.17 -27.20
CA THR A 209 -25.80 6.03 -28.00
C THR A 209 -25.44 7.33 -27.31
N GLU A 210 -25.93 7.54 -26.09
CA GLU A 210 -25.69 8.75 -25.32
C GLU A 210 -25.01 8.42 -23.99
N TRP A 211 -23.94 9.17 -23.70
CA TRP A 211 -23.29 9.17 -22.39
C TRP A 211 -23.54 10.52 -21.73
N ASN A 212 -24.55 10.57 -20.88
CA ASN A 212 -24.91 11.74 -20.08
C ASN A 212 -25.30 11.27 -18.66
N PRO A 213 -24.32 10.91 -17.82
CA PRO A 213 -24.59 10.49 -16.46
C PRO A 213 -25.20 11.66 -15.69
N GLY A 214 -26.48 11.56 -15.37
CA GLY A 214 -27.20 12.58 -14.62
C GLY A 214 -26.66 12.69 -13.20
N PHE A 215 -25.88 13.71 -12.89
CA PHE A 215 -25.55 14.07 -11.51
C PHE A 215 -26.72 14.90 -10.94
N SER A 216 -27.85 14.27 -10.60
CA SER A 216 -28.93 14.98 -9.91
C SER A 216 -28.64 15.00 -8.41
N THR A 217 -28.39 16.19 -7.84
CA THR A 217 -28.36 16.45 -6.39
C THR A 217 -29.76 16.39 -5.74
N SER A 218 -30.82 16.14 -6.52
CA SER A 218 -32.22 16.23 -6.11
C SER A 218 -33.02 14.92 -6.21
N GLY A 219 -32.36 13.76 -6.38
CA GLY A 219 -32.99 12.45 -6.15
C GLY A 219 -33.83 11.86 -7.30
N SER A 220 -33.76 12.45 -8.49
CA SER A 220 -34.38 11.89 -9.71
C SER A 220 -33.41 12.07 -10.88
N ALA A 221 -32.38 11.22 -10.91
CA ALA A 221 -31.42 11.20 -11.99
C ALA A 221 -31.91 10.26 -13.11
N GLU A 222 -32.60 10.83 -14.10
CA GLU A 222 -32.72 10.22 -15.44
C GLU A 222 -31.39 10.45 -16.19
N GLY A 223 -30.35 9.71 -15.83
CA GLY A 223 -29.07 9.72 -16.55
C GLY A 223 -29.09 8.73 -17.72
N SER A 224 -28.47 9.10 -18.85
CA SER A 224 -28.22 8.19 -19.98
C SER A 224 -26.82 7.57 -19.83
N TYR A 225 -26.74 6.24 -19.73
CA TYR A 225 -25.50 5.52 -19.44
C TYR A 225 -25.06 4.60 -20.59
N GLY A 226 -25.12 5.07 -21.84
CA GLY A 226 -24.74 4.28 -23.01
C GLY A 226 -23.24 3.95 -23.07
N LEU A 227 -22.92 2.66 -23.29
CA LEU A 227 -21.56 2.14 -23.42
C LEU A 227 -20.94 2.51 -24.77
N LEU A 228 -21.73 2.60 -25.84
CA LEU A 228 -21.20 2.74 -27.20
C LEU A 228 -20.32 3.98 -27.40
N PRO A 229 -20.69 5.18 -26.91
CA PRO A 229 -19.82 6.36 -27.03
C PRO A 229 -18.50 6.21 -26.27
N LEU A 230 -18.49 5.54 -25.12
CA LEU A 230 -17.28 5.29 -24.33
C LEU A 230 -16.35 4.29 -25.02
N LEU A 231 -16.92 3.21 -25.56
CA LEU A 231 -16.19 2.22 -26.33
C LEU A 231 -15.61 2.85 -27.59
N TRP A 232 -16.42 3.62 -28.33
CA TRP A 232 -15.99 4.29 -29.55
C TRP A 232 -14.91 5.34 -29.27
N GLY A 233 -15.08 6.17 -28.25
CA GLY A 233 -14.06 7.13 -27.82
C GLY A 233 -12.73 6.45 -27.45
N THR A 234 -12.79 5.33 -26.72
CA THR A 234 -11.59 4.55 -26.36
C THR A 234 -10.90 3.96 -27.59
N LEU A 235 -11.67 3.37 -28.51
CA LEU A 235 -11.14 2.81 -29.76
C LEU A 235 -10.54 3.88 -30.67
N MET A 236 -11.21 5.03 -30.80
CA MET A 236 -10.74 6.17 -31.60
C MET A 236 -9.43 6.74 -31.05
N VAL A 237 -9.37 7.04 -29.74
CA VAL A 237 -8.16 7.57 -29.10
C VAL A 237 -7.03 6.55 -29.19
N SER A 238 -7.30 5.28 -28.90
CA SER A 238 -6.29 4.21 -29.00
C SER A 238 -5.80 4.01 -30.42
N GLY A 239 -6.71 4.08 -31.41
CA GLY A 239 -6.39 3.96 -32.83
C GLY A 239 -5.50 5.10 -33.31
N ILE A 240 -5.86 6.35 -33.02
CA ILE A 240 -5.05 7.54 -33.35
C ILE A 240 -3.70 7.47 -32.65
N ALA A 241 -3.67 7.10 -31.36
CA ALA A 241 -2.43 6.94 -30.60
C ALA A 241 -1.52 5.88 -31.24
N LEU A 242 -2.04 4.71 -31.62
CA LEU A 242 -1.25 3.67 -32.29
C LEU A 242 -0.77 4.12 -33.67
N LEU A 243 -1.62 4.77 -34.46
CA LEU A 243 -1.26 5.28 -35.79
C LEU A 243 -0.10 6.28 -35.75
N VAL A 244 0.02 7.06 -34.67
CA VAL A 244 1.10 8.03 -34.50
C VAL A 244 2.30 7.43 -33.77
N SER A 245 2.08 6.75 -32.64
CA SER A 245 3.14 6.24 -31.78
C SER A 245 3.88 5.05 -32.38
N VAL A 246 3.21 4.15 -33.11
CA VAL A 246 3.87 2.96 -33.67
C VAL A 246 4.87 3.34 -34.77
N PRO A 247 4.52 4.14 -35.80
CA PRO A 247 5.49 4.52 -36.82
C PRO A 247 6.65 5.33 -36.24
N ILE A 248 6.36 6.33 -35.39
CA ILE A 248 7.41 7.18 -34.80
C ILE A 248 8.33 6.36 -33.89
N GLY A 249 7.75 5.53 -33.01
CA GLY A 249 8.52 4.68 -32.10
C GLY A 249 9.38 3.67 -32.84
N LEU A 250 8.84 3.03 -33.89
CA LEU A 250 9.59 2.09 -34.72
C LEU A 250 10.73 2.78 -35.48
N MET A 251 10.48 3.96 -36.07
CA MET A 251 11.53 4.70 -36.79
C MET A 251 12.64 5.18 -35.85
N ILE A 252 12.31 5.64 -34.64
CA ILE A 252 13.31 6.00 -33.62
C ILE A 252 14.13 4.76 -33.23
N ALA A 253 13.50 3.61 -33.03
CA ALA A 253 14.17 2.37 -32.69
C ALA A 253 15.15 1.91 -33.79
N ILE A 254 14.70 1.92 -35.05
CA ILE A 254 15.54 1.58 -36.21
C ILE A 254 16.70 2.57 -36.33
N TYR A 255 16.44 3.87 -36.23
CA TYR A 255 17.48 4.90 -36.32
C TYR A 255 18.54 4.73 -35.23
N LEU A 256 18.14 4.52 -33.97
CA LEU A 256 19.08 4.32 -32.86
C LEU A 256 19.85 2.99 -32.93
N ALA A 257 19.30 1.98 -33.59
CA ALA A 257 19.95 0.68 -33.77
C ALA A 257 20.97 0.69 -34.90
N GLU A 258 20.61 1.25 -36.05
CA GLU A 258 21.35 1.07 -37.31
C GLU A 258 22.10 2.32 -37.78
N TYR A 259 21.61 3.51 -37.46
CA TYR A 259 22.10 4.76 -38.09
C TYR A 259 22.74 5.76 -37.11
N ALA A 260 22.37 5.72 -35.83
CA ALA A 260 22.80 6.71 -34.85
C ALA A 260 24.31 6.58 -34.52
N SER A 261 24.99 7.72 -34.47
CA SER A 261 26.39 7.77 -34.03
C SER A 261 26.51 7.34 -32.55
N PRO A 262 27.68 6.81 -32.13
CA PRO A 262 27.88 6.34 -30.75
C PRO A 262 27.53 7.38 -29.69
N THR A 263 27.83 8.66 -29.96
CA THR A 263 27.54 9.78 -29.07
C THR A 263 26.04 10.08 -28.97
N LEU A 264 25.30 10.06 -30.08
CA LEU A 264 23.85 10.29 -30.03
C LEU A 264 23.15 9.15 -29.29
N ARG A 265 23.54 7.91 -29.56
CA ARG A 265 22.98 6.72 -28.89
C ARG A 265 23.23 6.73 -27.39
N SER A 266 24.41 7.14 -26.94
CA SER A 266 24.77 7.17 -25.51
C SER A 266 23.96 8.18 -24.70
N TRP A 267 23.43 9.24 -25.32
CA TRP A 267 22.54 10.22 -24.68
C TRP A 267 21.05 9.91 -24.88
N ALA A 268 20.65 9.58 -26.11
CA ALA A 268 19.25 9.37 -26.45
C ALA A 268 18.65 8.16 -25.73
N LYS A 269 19.40 7.05 -25.63
CA LYS A 269 18.88 5.83 -25.02
C LYS A 269 18.56 6.01 -23.52
N PRO A 270 19.46 6.52 -22.66
CA PRO A 270 19.11 6.84 -21.28
C PRO A 270 17.99 7.87 -21.16
N ALA A 271 17.93 8.89 -22.03
CA ALA A 271 16.85 9.87 -22.01
C ALA A 271 15.48 9.22 -22.26
N ILE A 272 15.37 8.32 -23.24
CA ILE A 272 14.14 7.58 -23.52
C ILE A 272 13.77 6.66 -22.33
N GLU A 273 14.74 5.99 -21.72
CA GLU A 273 14.51 5.14 -20.54
C GLU A 273 14.01 5.96 -19.34
N ILE A 274 14.56 7.16 -19.12
CA ILE A 274 14.10 8.09 -18.07
C ILE A 274 12.68 8.58 -18.39
N LEU A 275 12.39 8.98 -19.63
CA LEU A 275 11.06 9.41 -20.05
C LEU A 275 10.03 8.30 -19.87
N ALA A 276 10.37 7.04 -20.16
CA ALA A 276 9.50 5.89 -19.93
C ALA A 276 9.23 5.64 -18.43
N GLY A 277 10.13 6.07 -17.54
CA GLY A 277 9.97 5.98 -16.10
C GLY A 277 9.11 7.08 -15.46
N ILE A 278 8.74 8.13 -16.22
CA ILE A 278 7.87 9.20 -15.70
C ILE A 278 6.45 8.63 -15.47
N PRO A 279 5.84 8.86 -14.29
CA PRO A 279 4.48 8.40 -14.02
C PRO A 279 3.48 8.92 -15.05
N THR A 280 2.60 8.03 -15.54
CA THR A 280 1.60 8.37 -16.56
C THR A 280 0.69 9.53 -16.17
N ILE A 281 0.43 9.72 -14.86
CA ILE A 281 -0.35 10.85 -14.35
C ILE A 281 0.30 12.20 -14.64
N VAL A 282 1.64 12.28 -14.64
CA VAL A 282 2.37 13.51 -14.94
C VAL A 282 2.17 13.87 -16.42
N TYR A 283 2.25 12.90 -17.31
CA TYR A 283 1.95 13.10 -18.73
C TYR A 283 0.49 13.50 -18.97
N GLY A 284 -0.46 12.91 -18.25
CA GLY A 284 -1.88 13.27 -18.34
C GLY A 284 -2.14 14.73 -17.94
N VAL A 285 -1.59 15.17 -16.80
CA VAL A 285 -1.72 16.56 -16.34
C VAL A 285 -1.02 17.54 -17.29
N PHE A 286 0.19 17.21 -17.74
CA PHE A 286 0.92 18.01 -18.74
C PHE A 286 0.12 18.16 -20.04
N ALA A 287 -0.46 17.06 -20.53
CA ALA A 287 -1.29 17.07 -21.72
C ALA A 287 -2.51 18.00 -21.56
N LEU A 288 -3.19 17.95 -20.41
CA LEU A 288 -4.35 18.80 -20.15
C LEU A 288 -3.99 20.28 -19.93
N MET A 289 -2.89 20.58 -19.23
CA MET A 289 -2.54 21.95 -18.86
C MET A 289 -1.78 22.71 -19.95
N ILE A 290 -1.03 22.02 -20.80
CA ILE A 290 -0.14 22.65 -21.79
C ILE A 290 -0.57 22.28 -23.21
N ILE A 291 -0.63 20.98 -23.53
CA ILE A 291 -0.91 20.52 -24.89
C ILE A 291 -2.35 20.85 -25.31
N GLY A 292 -3.32 20.68 -24.41
CA GLY A 292 -4.73 20.99 -24.64
C GLY A 292 -4.97 22.44 -25.04
N PRO A 293 -4.56 23.44 -24.21
CA PRO A 293 -4.68 24.85 -24.55
C PRO A 293 -3.91 25.24 -25.82
N PHE A 294 -2.74 24.65 -26.04
CA PHE A 294 -1.95 24.87 -27.26
C PHE A 294 -2.73 24.47 -28.51
N PHE A 295 -3.29 23.26 -28.56
CA PHE A 295 -4.06 22.80 -29.71
C PHE A 295 -5.38 23.54 -29.85
N LYS A 296 -6.05 23.90 -28.75
CA LYS A 296 -7.26 24.73 -28.80
C LYS A 296 -6.99 26.07 -29.48
N MET A 297 -5.93 26.77 -29.09
CA MET A 297 -5.54 28.05 -29.69
C MET A 297 -5.13 27.89 -31.16
N ALA A 298 -4.40 26.83 -31.49
CA ALA A 298 -4.02 26.53 -32.88
C ALA A 298 -5.25 26.23 -33.75
N GLY A 299 -6.26 25.52 -33.21
CA GLY A 299 -7.53 25.27 -33.87
C GLY A 299 -8.30 26.56 -34.13
N GLU A 300 -8.43 27.42 -33.12
CA GLU A 300 -9.12 28.72 -33.22
C GLU A 300 -8.54 29.60 -34.35
N LEU A 301 -7.22 29.58 -34.54
CA LEU A 301 -6.53 30.30 -35.64
C LEU A 301 -6.93 29.83 -37.04
N VAL A 302 -7.31 28.55 -37.19
CA VAL A 302 -7.69 27.94 -38.47
C VAL A 302 -9.23 27.79 -38.57
N GLY A 303 -9.98 28.31 -37.58
CA GLY A 303 -11.44 28.25 -37.54
C GLY A 303 -11.99 26.87 -37.11
N ILE A 304 -11.18 26.03 -36.48
CA ILE A 304 -11.57 24.71 -35.97
C ILE A 304 -11.69 24.76 -34.46
N ASN A 305 -12.86 24.40 -33.92
CA ASN A 305 -13.02 24.27 -32.48
C ASN A 305 -12.47 22.91 -32.02
N ILE A 306 -11.49 22.92 -31.11
CA ILE A 306 -10.85 21.71 -30.59
C ILE A 306 -11.07 21.64 -29.09
N ASN A 307 -11.67 20.55 -28.61
CA ASN A 307 -11.78 20.28 -27.18
C ASN A 307 -10.68 19.33 -26.71
N ALA A 308 -9.87 19.77 -25.75
CA ALA A 308 -8.80 18.96 -25.17
C ALA A 308 -9.30 17.77 -24.31
N THR A 309 -10.59 17.74 -23.97
CA THR A 309 -11.19 16.76 -23.04
C THR A 309 -12.14 15.78 -23.72
N SER A 310 -12.37 15.92 -25.03
CA SER A 310 -13.29 15.07 -25.78
C SER A 310 -12.68 14.74 -27.14
N ALA A 311 -12.67 13.47 -27.49
CA ALA A 311 -12.31 13.03 -28.83
C ALA A 311 -13.49 13.16 -29.82
N LEU A 312 -14.70 13.38 -29.32
CA LEU A 312 -15.95 13.39 -30.09
C LEU A 312 -16.40 14.81 -30.50
N THR A 313 -15.77 15.85 -29.96
CA THR A 313 -16.12 17.27 -30.14
C THR A 313 -14.86 18.11 -30.18
#